data_AF-A0AAV9GC25-F1
#
_entry.id   AF-A0AAV9GC25-F1
#
_cell.length_a   1.000
_cell.length_b   1.000
_cell.length_c   1.000
_cell.angle_alpha   90.00
_cell.angle_beta   90.00
_cell.angle_gamma   90.00
#
_symmetry.space_group_name_H-M   'P 1'
#
loop_
_entity.id
_entity.type
_entity.pdbx_description
1 polymer ?
#
loop_
_entity_poly.entity_id
_entity_poly.type
_entity_poly.pdbx_seq_one_letter_code
_entity_poly.pdbx_strand_id
1 'polypeptide(L)'
;MGTKTSTNSTSQTGPKDLPVATAGKPIDNNDNDNDNDSDDDWTPPPREAFHTDPKLCHSILRTVAASAPLRILSSTISMGSGLFLDNKTNTSPLPAGREIYRSVPLMMYINPDLNPNICHYCHSSNTDAFGAPPSMTGTKTETETIKSCSGCGVARFCSKKCQRLAWTRFHKDECKILKEHPKMRGEYLLLHRLVFWQQRGFVTTEQGRVVEGLETHFTEYSKVEERAAEIYDVAEDVVKATGGKVGMGLVWRLLPAMRTNCVGVRMAEKKDVVGAAFDLLTAVINHSCEPNAFVFFEGNELKVRSLREIAPGEEITISYVDKNIDVAARRKLLQHEHFFECRCIRCRNEHKEHVSLLKTSKNIAALHLAQRSLITLMKNAVWAANHPGMNAQFEDLATIEAQLRIHTSNVFTNSEWPGHIAPLPMSRMYLAALYLDQEKLVPALRLALQGKLMSRCKSGPDWVNEMMDLMSVLIVAGNIPPDSPLYQAEGFPTMDDTHAVTYGYLHEVCKEAGTAFGGDSKYTKAICDMFAGLLAKKPDARPGSKEFAVEFEEGQKRVLAWAGVLEEFGITLGR
;
A
#
# COMPACT_ATOMS: atom_id res chain seq x y z
N MET A 1 -44.85 57.86 35.05
CA MET A 1 -45.71 56.65 35.06
C MET A 1 -44.83 55.51 34.59
N GLY A 2 -44.29 54.62 35.42
CA GLY A 2 -44.90 53.96 36.57
C GLY A 2 -45.25 52.53 36.17
N THR A 3 -44.27 51.61 36.35
CA THR A 3 -44.37 50.18 36.69
C THR A 3 -45.46 49.30 36.05
N LYS A 4 -45.07 48.17 35.45
CA LYS A 4 -45.19 46.83 36.09
C LYS A 4 -44.52 45.71 35.30
N THR A 5 -43.85 44.88 36.08
CA THR A 5 -43.17 43.60 35.83
C THR A 5 -44.13 42.46 35.45
N SER A 6 -43.69 41.54 34.59
CA SER A 6 -44.10 40.13 34.71
C SER A 6 -42.92 39.20 34.42
N THR A 7 -42.76 38.26 35.35
CA THR A 7 -41.81 37.16 35.45
C THR A 7 -42.23 36.01 34.54
N ASN A 8 -41.30 35.39 33.80
CA ASN A 8 -41.50 34.08 33.20
C ASN A 8 -40.46 33.10 33.74
N SER A 9 -40.94 32.08 34.45
CA SER A 9 -40.20 30.91 34.89
C SER A 9 -40.84 29.64 34.34
N THR A 10 -39.98 28.69 33.97
CA THR A 10 -40.18 27.23 33.87
C THR A 10 -41.13 26.68 32.79
N SER A 11 -40.58 25.95 31.82
CA SER A 11 -40.45 24.48 31.92
C SER A 11 -39.65 23.92 30.74
N GLN A 12 -38.64 23.10 31.08
CA GLN A 12 -37.86 22.28 30.15
C GLN A 12 -38.70 21.09 29.70
N THR A 13 -38.63 20.74 28.41
CA THR A 13 -39.06 19.44 27.90
C THR A 13 -37.92 18.84 27.08
N GLY A 14 -37.34 17.75 27.61
CA GLY A 14 -36.50 16.82 26.84
C GLY A 14 -37.36 15.70 26.23
N PRO A 15 -36.91 15.01 25.18
CA PRO A 15 -37.50 13.76 24.70
C PRO A 15 -36.74 12.57 25.31
N LYS A 16 -37.31 11.85 26.28
CA LYS A 16 -38.20 10.66 26.18
C LYS A 16 -37.44 9.35 25.93
N ASP A 17 -37.38 8.58 27.01
CA ASP A 17 -36.75 7.28 27.19
C ASP A 17 -37.41 6.12 26.44
N LEU A 18 -36.56 5.14 26.13
CA LEU A 18 -36.83 3.79 25.62
C LEU A 18 -37.66 2.95 26.62
N PRO A 19 -38.55 2.05 26.16
CA PRO A 19 -39.14 1.05 27.03
C PRO A 19 -38.27 -0.19 27.15
N VAL A 20 -37.96 -0.51 28.41
CA VAL A 20 -37.43 -1.79 28.91
C VAL A 20 -38.52 -2.85 28.83
N ALA A 21 -38.22 -4.04 28.27
CA ALA A 21 -39.11 -5.19 28.31
C ALA A 21 -38.53 -6.30 29.20
N THR A 22 -39.35 -6.71 30.16
CA THR A 22 -39.11 -7.64 31.27
C THR A 22 -39.20 -9.11 30.87
N ALA A 23 -38.50 -9.95 31.63
CA ALA A 23 -38.55 -11.41 31.58
C ALA A 23 -39.96 -11.98 31.89
N GLY A 24 -40.39 -12.96 31.09
CA GLY A 24 -41.55 -13.81 31.34
C GLY A 24 -41.26 -15.24 30.86
N LYS A 25 -41.58 -16.23 31.71
CA LYS A 25 -41.38 -17.69 31.50
C LYS A 25 -42.76 -18.36 31.22
N PRO A 26 -42.80 -19.66 30.87
CA PRO A 26 -43.31 -20.22 29.62
C PRO A 26 -44.79 -20.64 29.66
N ILE A 27 -45.43 -20.76 28.49
CA ILE A 27 -46.67 -21.53 28.32
C ILE A 27 -46.58 -22.36 27.04
N ASP A 28 -46.74 -23.66 27.23
CA ASP A 28 -46.87 -24.74 26.26
C ASP A 28 -48.29 -24.79 25.70
N ASN A 29 -48.45 -25.00 24.38
CA ASN A 29 -49.36 -25.99 23.77
C ASN A 29 -49.63 -25.68 22.28
N ASN A 30 -49.10 -26.58 21.44
CA ASN A 30 -49.66 -27.15 20.21
C ASN A 30 -50.66 -26.34 19.38
N ASP A 31 -50.29 -26.10 18.11
CA ASP A 31 -50.97 -26.80 17.02
C ASP A 31 -50.04 -26.96 15.80
N ASN A 32 -50.11 -28.15 15.21
CA ASN A 32 -49.30 -28.67 14.12
C ASN A 32 -49.41 -27.82 12.85
N ASP A 33 -48.27 -27.57 12.20
CA ASP A 33 -48.12 -27.89 10.79
C ASP A 33 -46.65 -28.20 10.47
N ASN A 34 -46.46 -29.35 9.83
CA ASN A 34 -45.18 -29.88 9.38
C ASN A 34 -44.54 -28.93 8.36
N ASP A 35 -43.41 -28.33 8.70
CA ASP A 35 -42.33 -28.07 7.75
C ASP A 35 -41.00 -28.38 8.45
N ASN A 36 -40.54 -29.60 8.19
CA ASN A 36 -39.28 -30.13 8.68
C ASN A 36 -38.19 -29.78 7.66
N ASP A 37 -37.80 -28.50 7.62
CA ASP A 37 -36.56 -28.04 6.98
C ASP A 37 -35.77 -27.25 8.01
N SER A 38 -34.92 -27.98 8.73
CA SER A 38 -33.84 -27.40 9.52
C SER A 38 -32.80 -26.82 8.55
N ASP A 39 -33.02 -25.58 8.12
CA ASP A 39 -32.03 -24.83 7.37
C ASP A 39 -30.84 -24.48 8.30
N ASP A 40 -29.73 -25.15 7.99
CA ASP A 40 -28.36 -24.67 8.07
C ASP A 40 -27.66 -24.60 9.45
N ASP A 41 -27.42 -25.78 10.03
CA ASP A 41 -26.12 -26.08 10.66
C ASP A 41 -25.18 -26.73 9.62
N TRP A 42 -25.00 -26.06 8.48
CA TRP A 42 -24.02 -26.50 7.48
C TRP A 42 -22.61 -26.19 8.00
N THR A 43 -22.01 -27.19 8.65
CA THR A 43 -20.58 -27.21 8.93
C THR A 43 -19.84 -27.67 7.68
N PRO A 44 -19.02 -26.82 7.04
CA PRO A 44 -18.22 -27.24 5.90
C PRO A 44 -17.28 -28.38 6.29
N PRO A 45 -16.92 -29.27 5.35
CA PRO A 45 -15.82 -30.18 5.59
C PRO A 45 -14.56 -29.39 5.99
N PRO A 46 -13.70 -29.95 6.87
CA PRO A 46 -12.46 -29.30 7.27
C PRO A 46 -11.66 -28.90 6.03
N ARG A 47 -11.14 -27.67 6.04
CA ARG A 47 -10.37 -27.09 4.93
C ARG A 47 -9.20 -28.00 4.58
N GLU A 48 -9.23 -28.59 3.39
CA GLU A 48 -8.05 -29.20 2.80
C GLU A 48 -7.16 -28.10 2.24
N ALA A 49 -5.92 -28.02 2.74
CA ALA A 49 -4.97 -27.02 2.27
C ALA A 49 -4.59 -27.30 0.81
N PHE A 50 -4.48 -26.27 -0.04
CA PHE A 50 -4.23 -26.46 -1.49
C PHE A 50 -3.17 -27.53 -1.84
N HIS A 51 -2.06 -27.60 -1.10
CA HIS A 51 -0.98 -28.56 -1.32
C HIS A 51 -1.37 -30.04 -1.18
N THR A 52 -2.53 -30.37 -0.62
CA THR A 52 -3.05 -31.75 -0.52
C THR A 52 -3.74 -32.20 -1.80
N ASP A 53 -4.10 -31.30 -2.72
CA ASP A 53 -4.63 -31.60 -4.05
C ASP A 53 -3.64 -31.22 -5.15
N PRO A 54 -2.85 -32.19 -5.67
CA PRO A 54 -1.91 -31.94 -6.75
C PRO A 54 -2.55 -31.45 -8.06
N LYS A 55 -3.80 -31.85 -8.34
CA LYS A 55 -4.50 -31.42 -9.57
C LYS A 55 -4.87 -29.95 -9.47
N LEU A 56 -5.44 -29.54 -8.33
CA LEU A 56 -5.78 -28.15 -8.08
C LEU A 56 -4.52 -27.26 -8.07
N CYS A 57 -3.43 -27.72 -7.42
CA CYS A 57 -2.15 -27.03 -7.46
C CYS A 57 -1.66 -26.81 -8.90
N HIS A 58 -1.76 -27.83 -9.75
CA HIS A 58 -1.37 -27.73 -11.15
C HIS A 58 -2.27 -26.74 -11.91
N SER A 59 -3.58 -26.74 -11.68
CA SER A 59 -4.52 -25.77 -12.25
C SER A 59 -4.17 -24.33 -11.85
N ILE A 60 -3.85 -24.07 -10.58
CA ILE A 60 -3.44 -22.75 -10.09
C ILE A 60 -2.14 -22.31 -10.78
N LEU A 61 -1.12 -23.17 -10.83
CA LEU A 61 0.18 -22.84 -11.42
C LEU A 61 0.10 -22.54 -12.94
N ARG A 62 -0.89 -23.10 -13.64
CA ARG A 62 -1.12 -22.82 -15.08
C ARG A 62 -1.79 -21.48 -15.35
N THR A 63 -2.24 -20.77 -14.32
CA THR A 63 -2.89 -19.46 -14.48
C THR A 63 -1.89 -18.32 -14.71
N VAL A 64 -0.60 -18.59 -14.58
CA VAL A 64 0.47 -17.59 -14.67
C VAL A 64 1.51 -17.96 -15.73
N ALA A 65 2.22 -16.96 -16.24
CA ALA A 65 3.45 -17.15 -17.00
C ALA A 65 4.64 -17.06 -16.05
N ALA A 66 5.15 -18.20 -15.60
CA ALA A 66 6.31 -18.29 -14.72
C ALA A 66 7.63 -18.34 -15.49
N SER A 67 8.66 -17.66 -15.00
CA SER A 67 10.02 -17.65 -15.58
C SER A 67 10.86 -18.85 -15.14
N ALA A 68 10.46 -19.48 -14.04
CA ALA A 68 11.07 -20.65 -13.44
C ALA A 68 9.97 -21.59 -12.92
N PRO A 69 10.21 -22.91 -12.89
CA PRO A 69 9.26 -23.85 -12.31
C PRO A 69 8.95 -23.54 -10.83
N LEU A 70 7.65 -23.56 -10.50
CA LEU A 70 7.11 -23.25 -9.18
C LEU A 70 6.30 -24.44 -8.65
N ARG A 71 6.17 -24.55 -7.32
CA ARG A 71 5.34 -25.56 -6.67
C ARG A 71 4.59 -25.00 -5.47
N ILE A 72 3.39 -25.51 -5.25
CA ILE A 72 2.61 -25.27 -4.04
C ILE A 72 2.86 -26.46 -3.09
N LEU A 73 3.35 -26.19 -1.89
CA LEU A 73 3.69 -27.19 -0.87
C LEU A 73 3.13 -26.76 0.49
N SER A 74 3.27 -27.61 1.51
CA SER A 74 3.02 -27.19 2.88
C SER A 74 3.98 -26.07 3.27
N SER A 75 3.44 -24.99 3.85
CA SER A 75 4.22 -23.83 4.26
C SER A 75 5.21 -24.19 5.37
N THR A 76 6.40 -23.59 5.32
CA THR A 76 7.43 -23.73 6.34
C THR A 76 7.37 -22.63 7.41
N ILE A 77 6.60 -21.58 7.16
CA ILE A 77 6.53 -20.37 8.00
C ILE A 77 5.14 -20.07 8.55
N SER A 78 4.11 -20.76 8.08
CA SER A 78 2.71 -20.61 8.47
C SER A 78 2.00 -21.97 8.42
N MET A 79 0.77 -22.03 8.94
CA MET A 79 -0.09 -23.19 8.70
C MET A 79 -0.72 -23.09 7.31
N GLY A 80 -0.80 -24.22 6.60
CA GLY A 80 -1.44 -24.30 5.29
C GLY A 80 -0.43 -24.45 4.15
N SER A 81 -0.73 -23.81 3.02
CA SER A 81 0.07 -23.92 1.80
C SER A 81 1.01 -22.72 1.64
N GLY A 82 2.08 -22.90 0.87
CA GLY A 82 2.99 -21.85 0.45
C GLY A 82 3.45 -22.07 -0.99
N LEU A 83 3.97 -21.02 -1.62
CA LEU A 83 4.56 -21.08 -2.96
C LEU A 83 6.08 -21.21 -2.85
N PHE A 84 6.68 -22.09 -3.65
CA PHE A 84 8.10 -22.41 -3.59
C PHE A 84 8.72 -22.36 -4.98
N LEU A 85 10.01 -21.99 -5.04
CA LEU A 85 10.83 -22.28 -6.21
C LEU A 85 11.05 -23.80 -6.28
N ASP A 86 10.71 -24.46 -7.38
CA ASP A 86 10.76 -25.93 -7.42
C ASP A 86 12.20 -26.46 -7.34
N ASN A 87 12.50 -27.26 -6.32
CA ASN A 87 13.81 -27.90 -6.15
C ASN A 87 14.03 -29.16 -7.00
N LYS A 88 13.00 -29.70 -7.65
CA LYS A 88 13.16 -30.89 -8.51
C LYS A 88 13.66 -30.53 -9.90
N THR A 89 13.35 -29.33 -10.37
CA THR A 89 13.63 -28.88 -11.73
C THR A 89 14.61 -27.71 -11.77
N ASN A 90 14.63 -26.84 -10.75
CA ASN A 90 15.66 -25.81 -10.62
C ASN A 90 16.89 -26.35 -9.89
N THR A 91 18.05 -26.30 -10.56
CA THR A 91 19.35 -26.65 -9.97
C THR A 91 20.15 -25.44 -9.52
N SER A 92 19.70 -24.23 -9.85
CA SER A 92 20.38 -22.98 -9.53
C SER A 92 19.41 -22.00 -8.86
N PRO A 93 19.89 -21.15 -7.93
CA PRO A 93 19.08 -20.10 -7.34
C PRO A 93 18.53 -19.12 -8.38
N LEU A 94 17.34 -18.58 -8.14
CA LEU A 94 16.80 -17.48 -8.92
C LEU A 94 17.47 -16.18 -8.44
N PRO A 95 18.21 -15.46 -9.30
CA PRO A 95 18.90 -14.22 -8.90
C PRO A 95 17.95 -13.12 -8.41
N ALA A 96 18.50 -12.13 -7.70
CA ALA A 96 17.79 -10.91 -7.34
C ALA A 96 17.32 -10.13 -8.59
N GLY A 97 16.18 -9.45 -8.48
CA GLY A 97 15.63 -8.62 -9.54
C GLY A 97 15.11 -9.39 -10.75
N ARG A 98 14.89 -10.71 -10.64
CA ARG A 98 14.32 -11.52 -11.72
C ARG A 98 12.81 -11.61 -11.56
N GLU A 99 12.10 -11.58 -12.67
CA GLU A 99 10.69 -11.93 -12.66
C GLU A 99 10.54 -13.39 -12.26
N ILE A 100 9.61 -13.68 -11.35
CA ILE A 100 9.22 -15.03 -10.92
C ILE A 100 8.06 -15.49 -11.80
N TYR A 101 7.02 -14.67 -11.88
CA TYR A 101 5.90 -14.87 -12.78
C TYR A 101 5.16 -13.55 -13.05
N ARG A 102 4.34 -13.57 -14.09
CA ARG A 102 3.33 -12.55 -14.38
C ARG A 102 1.97 -13.19 -14.62
N SER A 103 0.90 -12.47 -14.34
CA SER A 103 -0.48 -12.93 -14.55
C SER A 103 -1.44 -11.78 -14.83
N VAL A 104 -2.62 -12.10 -15.35
CA VAL A 104 -3.76 -11.19 -15.32
C VAL A 104 -4.68 -11.68 -14.19
N PRO A 105 -4.86 -10.92 -13.10
CA PRO A 105 -5.71 -11.33 -12.00
C PRO A 105 -7.12 -11.69 -12.48
N LEU A 106 -7.77 -12.64 -11.80
CA LEU A 106 -9.13 -13.05 -12.13
C LEU A 106 -10.07 -11.84 -12.07
N MET A 107 -9.96 -11.03 -11.03
CA MET A 107 -10.69 -9.77 -10.89
C MET A 107 -9.80 -8.66 -10.34
N MET A 108 -10.07 -7.43 -10.73
CA MET A 108 -9.36 -6.26 -10.22
C MET A 108 -10.28 -5.04 -10.13
N TYR A 109 -10.11 -4.25 -9.08
CA TYR A 109 -10.80 -3.00 -8.85
C TYR A 109 -9.78 -1.91 -8.53
N ILE A 110 -10.04 -0.70 -9.02
CA ILE A 110 -9.27 0.50 -8.72
C ILE A 110 -10.22 1.49 -8.07
N ASN A 111 -9.81 2.08 -6.96
CA ASN A 111 -10.58 3.12 -6.30
C ASN A 111 -10.43 4.46 -7.06
N PRO A 112 -11.51 4.98 -7.67
CA PRO A 112 -11.47 6.24 -8.41
C PRO A 112 -11.12 7.46 -7.54
N ASP A 113 -11.36 7.41 -6.23
CA ASP A 113 -11.01 8.49 -5.31
C ASP A 113 -9.50 8.53 -5.05
N LEU A 114 -8.83 7.38 -5.06
CA LEU A 114 -7.38 7.28 -4.89
C LEU A 114 -6.63 7.57 -6.19
N ASN A 115 -7.19 7.17 -7.34
CA ASN A 115 -6.59 7.48 -8.63
C ASN A 115 -7.64 7.67 -9.73
N PRO A 116 -7.95 8.93 -10.11
CA PRO A 116 -8.96 9.19 -11.12
C PRO A 116 -8.55 8.90 -12.54
N ASN A 117 -7.26 8.66 -12.74
CA ASN A 117 -6.60 8.59 -14.02
C ASN A 117 -6.43 7.14 -14.52
N ILE A 118 -7.14 6.17 -13.92
CA ILE A 118 -7.10 4.77 -14.33
C ILE A 118 -8.46 4.30 -14.87
N CYS A 119 -8.46 3.66 -16.03
CA CYS A 119 -9.67 3.07 -16.60
C CYS A 119 -10.11 1.83 -15.80
N HIS A 120 -11.40 1.75 -15.45
CA HIS A 120 -12.00 0.63 -14.70
C HIS A 120 -12.06 -0.71 -15.47
N TYR A 121 -11.72 -0.73 -16.76
CA TYR A 121 -11.74 -1.94 -17.58
C TYR A 121 -10.35 -2.39 -17.99
N CYS A 122 -9.62 -1.55 -18.73
CA CYS A 122 -8.28 -1.92 -19.22
C CYS A 122 -7.17 -1.58 -18.22
N HIS A 123 -7.48 -0.85 -17.14
CA HIS A 123 -6.54 -0.44 -16.10
C HIS A 123 -5.34 0.38 -16.61
N SER A 124 -5.41 0.87 -17.85
CA SER A 124 -4.43 1.81 -18.38
C SER A 124 -4.60 3.17 -17.69
N SER A 125 -3.48 3.75 -17.28
CA SER A 125 -3.41 5.12 -16.78
C SER A 125 -3.32 6.11 -17.94
N ASN A 126 -3.88 7.31 -17.78
CA ASN A 126 -3.59 8.46 -18.66
C ASN A 126 -2.58 9.45 -18.04
N THR A 127 -1.96 9.09 -16.91
CA THR A 127 -0.81 9.83 -16.37
C THR A 127 0.45 9.53 -17.14
N ASP A 128 1.46 10.37 -16.99
CA ASP A 128 2.82 10.03 -17.41
C ASP A 128 3.39 8.86 -16.58
N ALA A 129 4.61 8.47 -16.90
CA ALA A 129 5.29 7.36 -16.25
C ALA A 129 5.71 7.64 -14.80
N PHE A 130 5.61 8.88 -14.32
CA PHE A 130 5.84 9.27 -12.92
C PHE A 130 4.51 9.48 -12.16
N GLY A 131 3.38 9.19 -12.80
CA GLY A 131 2.06 9.34 -12.20
C GLY A 131 1.52 10.77 -12.24
N ALA A 132 2.17 11.70 -12.96
CA ALA A 132 1.70 13.06 -13.12
C ALA A 132 0.60 13.14 -14.19
N PRO A 133 -0.51 13.85 -13.92
CA PRO A 133 -1.59 14.00 -14.89
C PRO A 133 -1.18 14.91 -16.05
N PRO A 134 -1.82 14.78 -17.24
CA PRO A 134 -1.52 15.61 -18.41
C PRO A 134 -1.66 17.12 -18.18
N SER A 135 -2.47 17.53 -17.20
CA SER A 135 -2.64 18.93 -16.81
C SER A 135 -1.38 19.55 -16.20
N MET A 136 -0.48 18.73 -15.62
CA MET A 136 0.76 19.18 -15.00
C MET A 136 1.98 19.10 -15.94
N THR A 137 1.95 18.22 -16.94
CA THR A 137 3.09 17.98 -17.84
C THR A 137 3.11 18.87 -19.09
N GLY A 138 2.08 19.70 -19.31
CA GLY A 138 1.98 20.60 -20.47
C GLY A 138 1.83 19.91 -21.83
N THR A 139 1.88 18.57 -21.87
CA THR A 139 1.69 17.76 -23.07
C THR A 139 0.20 17.64 -23.38
N LYS A 140 -0.32 18.55 -24.21
CA LYS A 140 -1.62 18.36 -24.87
C LYS A 140 -1.49 17.23 -25.89
N THR A 141 -1.75 16.00 -25.46
CA THR A 141 -2.05 14.91 -26.39
C THR A 141 -3.55 14.62 -26.31
N GLU A 142 -4.18 14.37 -27.46
CA GLU A 142 -5.61 14.02 -27.60
C GLU A 142 -5.96 12.64 -26.99
N THR A 143 -5.13 12.10 -26.10
CA THR A 143 -5.45 10.86 -25.38
C THR A 143 -6.57 11.13 -24.38
N GLU A 144 -7.78 10.85 -24.86
CA GLU A 144 -9.10 10.94 -24.25
C GLU A 144 -9.06 10.98 -22.72
N THR A 145 -9.52 12.10 -22.14
CA THR A 145 -9.78 12.24 -20.71
C THR A 145 -10.63 11.06 -20.23
N ILE A 146 -10.19 10.40 -19.16
CA ILE A 146 -10.95 9.30 -18.55
C ILE A 146 -12.27 9.86 -18.02
N LYS A 147 -13.40 9.36 -18.55
CA LYS A 147 -14.74 9.88 -18.27
C LYS A 147 -15.47 9.01 -17.27
N SER A 148 -16.20 9.64 -16.34
CA SER A 148 -17.08 8.93 -15.43
C SER A 148 -18.31 8.38 -16.16
N CYS A 149 -18.82 7.24 -15.68
CA CYS A 149 -20.07 6.66 -16.10
C CYS A 149 -21.22 7.57 -15.65
N SER A 150 -22.08 7.99 -16.57
CA SER A 150 -23.24 8.85 -16.27
C SER A 150 -24.29 8.17 -15.38
N GLY A 151 -24.28 6.84 -15.29
CA GLY A 151 -25.22 6.08 -14.47
C GLY A 151 -24.89 6.11 -12.98
N CYS A 152 -23.65 5.76 -12.63
CA CYS A 152 -23.20 5.69 -11.23
C CYS A 152 -22.39 6.91 -10.76
N GLY A 153 -21.77 7.66 -11.67
CA GLY A 153 -20.82 8.73 -11.33
C GLY A 153 -19.44 8.25 -10.86
N VAL A 154 -19.30 6.97 -10.52
CA VAL A 154 -18.09 6.38 -9.90
C VAL A 154 -17.15 5.77 -10.93
N ALA A 155 -17.60 4.75 -11.68
CA ALA A 155 -16.75 4.03 -12.61
C ALA A 155 -16.26 4.95 -13.73
N ARG A 156 -15.00 4.83 -14.13
CA ARG A 156 -14.38 5.68 -15.16
C ARG A 156 -13.75 4.89 -16.31
N PHE A 157 -13.90 5.38 -17.54
CA PHE A 157 -13.45 4.69 -18.75
C PHE A 157 -12.65 5.61 -19.67
N CYS A 158 -11.56 5.10 -20.23
CA CYS A 158 -10.75 5.84 -21.20
C CYS A 158 -11.43 5.98 -22.57
N SER A 159 -12.38 5.09 -22.91
CA SER A 159 -13.05 5.09 -24.22
C SER A 159 -14.44 4.45 -24.15
N LYS A 160 -15.30 4.77 -25.13
CA LYS A 160 -16.60 4.09 -25.31
C LYS A 160 -16.45 2.59 -25.54
N LYS A 161 -15.31 2.13 -26.09
CA LYS A 161 -15.01 0.71 -26.25
C LYS A 161 -14.83 0.04 -24.89
N CYS A 162 -13.99 0.61 -24.02
CA CYS A 162 -13.79 0.08 -22.67
C CYS A 162 -15.08 0.09 -21.84
N GLN A 163 -15.88 1.15 -21.93
CA GLN A 163 -17.18 1.21 -21.25
C GLN A 163 -18.13 0.09 -21.70
N ARG A 164 -18.25 -0.17 -23.01
CA ARG A 164 -19.09 -1.27 -23.55
C ARG A 164 -18.61 -2.64 -23.11
N LEU A 165 -17.29 -2.88 -23.16
CA LEU A 165 -16.71 -4.16 -22.72
C LEU A 165 -16.90 -4.38 -21.22
N ALA A 166 -16.71 -3.33 -20.40
CA ALA A 166 -17.00 -3.37 -18.98
C ALA A 166 -18.48 -3.68 -18.72
N TRP A 167 -19.40 -3.00 -19.42
CA TRP A 167 -20.84 -3.22 -19.29
C TRP A 167 -21.22 -4.68 -19.49
N THR A 168 -20.70 -5.31 -20.55
CA THR A 168 -20.95 -6.73 -20.84
C THR A 168 -20.34 -7.65 -19.77
N ARG A 169 -19.13 -7.32 -19.29
CA ARG A 169 -18.37 -8.21 -18.40
C ARG A 169 -18.81 -8.14 -16.94
N PHE A 170 -19.01 -6.95 -16.37
CA PHE A 170 -19.28 -6.77 -14.94
C PHE A 170 -20.05 -5.49 -14.61
N HIS A 171 -19.87 -4.41 -15.39
CA HIS A 171 -20.34 -3.09 -14.97
C HIS A 171 -21.87 -2.95 -14.95
N LYS A 172 -22.58 -3.71 -15.81
CA LYS A 172 -24.05 -3.72 -15.82
C LYS A 172 -24.62 -4.11 -14.45
N ASP A 173 -23.99 -5.05 -13.76
CA ASP A 173 -24.47 -5.60 -12.49
C ASP A 173 -24.08 -4.73 -11.30
N GLU A 174 -22.93 -4.04 -11.38
CA GLU A 174 -22.45 -3.20 -10.29
C GLU A 174 -22.82 -1.70 -10.43
N CYS A 175 -23.29 -1.24 -11.58
CA CYS A 175 -23.55 0.19 -11.80
C CYS A 175 -24.58 0.76 -10.81
N LYS A 176 -25.64 0.02 -10.48
CA LYS A 176 -26.62 0.46 -9.48
C LYS A 176 -26.01 0.48 -8.07
N ILE A 177 -25.25 -0.56 -7.75
CA ILE A 177 -24.57 -0.72 -6.45
C ILE A 177 -23.60 0.45 -6.20
N LEU A 178 -22.76 0.77 -7.19
CA LEU A 178 -21.83 1.91 -7.10
C LEU A 178 -22.55 3.26 -7.01
N LYS A 179 -23.77 3.38 -7.55
CA LYS A 179 -24.57 4.60 -7.40
C LYS A 179 -25.07 4.78 -5.97
N GLU A 180 -25.49 3.69 -5.34
CA GLU A 180 -26.01 3.68 -3.96
C GLU A 180 -24.87 3.76 -2.93
N HIS A 181 -23.72 3.14 -3.23
CA HIS A 181 -22.55 3.06 -2.37
C HIS A 181 -21.28 3.53 -3.10
N PRO A 182 -21.14 4.85 -3.37
CA PRO A 182 -20.03 5.37 -4.18
C PRO A 182 -18.64 5.19 -3.56
N LYS A 183 -18.56 4.98 -2.24
CA LYS A 183 -17.33 4.76 -1.48
C LYS A 183 -17.14 3.29 -1.05
N MET A 184 -17.80 2.36 -1.74
CA MET A 184 -17.69 0.93 -1.45
C MET A 184 -16.24 0.46 -1.48
N ARG A 185 -15.87 -0.40 -0.53
CA ARG A 185 -14.55 -1.05 -0.50
C ARG A 185 -14.35 -1.95 -1.71
N GLY A 186 -13.11 -2.04 -2.20
CA GLY A 186 -12.79 -2.80 -3.40
C GLY A 186 -13.14 -4.28 -3.29
N GLU A 187 -12.80 -4.89 -2.17
CA GLU A 187 -13.04 -6.32 -1.87
C GLU A 187 -14.53 -6.66 -1.90
N TYR A 188 -15.41 -5.70 -1.58
CA TYR A 188 -16.87 -5.88 -1.59
C TYR A 188 -17.39 -5.90 -3.02
N LEU A 189 -16.88 -5.00 -3.85
CA LEU A 189 -17.18 -5.00 -5.27
C LEU A 189 -16.65 -6.28 -5.95
N LEU A 190 -15.47 -6.76 -5.55
CA LEU A 190 -14.93 -8.02 -6.06
C LEU A 190 -15.80 -9.21 -5.67
N LEU A 191 -16.37 -9.23 -4.46
CA LEU A 191 -17.36 -10.23 -4.05
C LEU A 191 -18.61 -10.19 -4.93
N HIS A 192 -19.20 -9.01 -5.15
CA HIS A 192 -20.33 -8.87 -6.07
C HIS A 192 -19.99 -9.44 -7.45
N ARG A 193 -18.82 -9.08 -8.00
CA ARG A 193 -18.36 -9.60 -9.29
C ARG A 193 -18.22 -11.11 -9.29
N LEU A 194 -17.62 -11.70 -8.27
CA LEU A 194 -17.46 -13.14 -8.15
C LEU A 194 -18.80 -13.86 -8.24
N VAL A 195 -19.78 -13.38 -7.48
CA VAL A 195 -21.12 -13.98 -7.43
C VAL A 195 -21.85 -13.82 -8.77
N PHE A 196 -21.85 -12.62 -9.35
CA PHE A 196 -22.48 -12.40 -10.67
C PHE A 196 -21.79 -13.18 -11.79
N TRP A 197 -20.47 -13.30 -11.73
CA TRP A 197 -19.70 -14.08 -12.70
C TRP A 197 -19.98 -15.57 -12.58
N GLN A 198 -20.12 -16.10 -11.37
CA GLN A 198 -20.55 -17.48 -11.15
C GLN A 198 -21.92 -17.73 -11.79
N GLN A 199 -22.90 -16.85 -11.55
CA GLN A 199 -24.25 -16.97 -12.14
C GLN A 199 -24.25 -16.89 -13.67
N ARG A 200 -23.28 -16.19 -14.27
CA ARG A 200 -23.13 -16.04 -15.72
C ARG A 200 -22.21 -17.08 -16.36
N GLY A 201 -21.69 -18.03 -15.58
CA GLY A 201 -20.74 -19.05 -16.08
C GLY A 201 -19.38 -18.47 -16.50
N PHE A 202 -18.98 -17.34 -15.92
CA PHE A 202 -17.69 -16.71 -16.16
C PHE A 202 -16.58 -17.20 -15.23
N VAL A 203 -16.95 -17.89 -14.15
CA VAL A 203 -16.02 -18.59 -13.25
C VAL A 203 -16.01 -20.07 -13.66
N THR A 204 -14.83 -20.60 -13.94
CA THR A 204 -14.65 -22.01 -14.27
C THR A 204 -14.75 -22.89 -13.02
N THR A 205 -15.04 -24.19 -13.20
CA THR A 205 -15.06 -25.14 -12.08
C THR A 205 -13.77 -25.11 -11.27
N GLU A 206 -12.61 -25.10 -11.91
CA GLU A 206 -11.31 -25.03 -11.22
C GLU A 206 -11.14 -23.72 -10.43
N GLN A 207 -11.56 -22.58 -10.97
CA GLN A 207 -11.56 -21.31 -10.24
C GLN A 207 -12.48 -21.34 -9.02
N GLY A 208 -13.67 -21.95 -9.15
CA GLY A 208 -14.59 -22.16 -8.03
C GLY A 208 -13.95 -23.00 -6.92
N ARG A 209 -13.27 -24.09 -7.27
CA ARG A 209 -12.54 -24.94 -6.31
C ARG A 209 -11.42 -24.17 -5.60
N VAL A 210 -10.73 -23.25 -6.28
CA VAL A 210 -9.75 -22.38 -5.62
C VAL A 210 -10.43 -21.48 -4.60
N VAL A 211 -11.55 -20.84 -4.97
CA VAL A 211 -12.33 -19.96 -4.08
C VAL A 211 -12.81 -20.71 -2.84
N GLU A 212 -13.29 -21.95 -2.99
CA GLU A 212 -13.72 -22.81 -1.88
C GLU A 212 -12.58 -23.16 -0.91
N GLY A 213 -11.33 -23.24 -1.40
CA GLY A 213 -10.15 -23.57 -0.59
C GLY A 213 -9.45 -22.38 0.08
N LEU A 214 -9.91 -21.15 -0.16
CA LEU A 214 -9.30 -19.93 0.41
C LEU A 214 -9.38 -19.92 1.94
N GLU A 215 -8.40 -19.25 2.57
CA GLU A 215 -8.50 -18.95 4.00
C GLU A 215 -9.55 -17.85 4.19
N THR A 216 -10.48 -18.06 5.10
CA THR A 216 -11.57 -17.11 5.34
C THR A 216 -11.40 -16.40 6.67
N HIS A 217 -10.67 -16.96 7.64
CA HIS A 217 -10.66 -16.50 9.04
C HIS A 217 -12.05 -16.18 9.57
N PHE A 218 -13.01 -17.00 9.16
CA PHE A 218 -14.43 -16.70 9.28
C PHE A 218 -14.83 -16.60 10.75
N THR A 219 -14.31 -17.52 11.56
CA THR A 219 -14.51 -17.55 13.00
C THR A 219 -13.95 -16.30 13.66
N GLU A 220 -12.79 -15.81 13.23
CA GLU A 220 -12.16 -14.61 13.78
C GLU A 220 -12.88 -13.32 13.38
N TYR A 221 -13.37 -13.22 12.14
CA TYR A 221 -14.23 -12.11 11.73
C TYR A 221 -15.54 -12.08 12.52
N SER A 222 -16.16 -13.25 12.75
CA SER A 222 -17.44 -13.38 13.45
C SER A 222 -17.36 -13.11 14.96
N LYS A 223 -16.16 -13.11 15.55
CA LYS A 223 -15.96 -12.82 16.99
C LYS A 223 -16.09 -11.34 17.35
N VAL A 224 -15.97 -10.44 16.38
CA VAL A 224 -16.05 -8.99 16.60
C VAL A 224 -17.40 -8.51 16.07
N GLU A 225 -18.29 -8.14 16.98
CA GLU A 225 -19.70 -7.78 16.67
C GLU A 225 -19.81 -6.74 15.55
N GLU A 226 -19.03 -5.66 15.61
CA GLU A 226 -19.03 -4.62 14.57
C GLU A 226 -18.63 -5.15 13.19
N ARG A 227 -17.65 -6.06 13.13
CA ARG A 227 -17.23 -6.68 11.85
C ARG A 227 -18.25 -7.68 11.34
N ALA A 228 -18.86 -8.44 12.25
CA ALA A 228 -19.91 -9.40 11.90
C ALA A 228 -21.13 -8.67 11.33
N ALA A 229 -21.54 -7.55 11.94
CA ALA A 229 -22.59 -6.69 11.42
C ALA A 229 -22.24 -6.10 10.05
N GLU A 230 -21.02 -5.57 9.88
CA GLU A 230 -20.56 -5.06 8.59
C GLU A 230 -20.60 -6.16 7.50
N ILE A 231 -20.17 -7.38 7.83
CA ILE A 231 -20.23 -8.52 6.92
C ILE A 231 -21.68 -8.91 6.62
N TYR A 232 -22.58 -8.82 7.60
CA TYR A 232 -24.02 -9.05 7.44
C TYR A 232 -24.62 -8.14 6.39
N ASP A 233 -24.44 -6.85 6.58
CA ASP A 233 -25.06 -5.83 5.73
C ASP A 233 -24.61 -6.01 4.27
N VAL A 234 -23.30 -6.24 4.07
CA VAL A 234 -22.76 -6.48 2.72
C VAL A 234 -23.30 -7.79 2.14
N ALA A 235 -23.39 -8.86 2.94
CA ALA A 235 -23.91 -10.13 2.47
C ALA A 235 -25.39 -10.03 2.08
N GLU A 236 -26.20 -9.35 2.88
CA GLU A 236 -27.61 -9.06 2.57
C GLU A 236 -27.76 -8.25 1.28
N ASP A 237 -26.95 -7.22 1.11
CA ASP A 237 -26.94 -6.40 -0.11
C ASP A 237 -26.60 -7.24 -1.36
N VAL A 238 -25.63 -8.16 -1.27
CA VAL A 238 -25.28 -9.08 -2.36
C VAL A 238 -26.44 -10.06 -2.64
N VAL A 239 -27.04 -10.66 -1.62
CA VAL A 239 -28.18 -11.59 -1.78
C VAL A 239 -29.35 -10.87 -2.45
N LYS A 240 -29.66 -9.65 -2.01
CA LYS A 240 -30.70 -8.80 -2.61
C LYS A 240 -30.36 -8.43 -4.05
N ALA A 241 -29.13 -8.01 -4.32
CA ALA A 241 -28.68 -7.63 -5.67
C ALA A 241 -28.70 -8.81 -6.66
N THR A 242 -28.59 -10.04 -6.16
CA THR A 242 -28.68 -11.27 -6.96
C THR A 242 -30.11 -11.81 -7.09
N GLY A 243 -31.09 -11.15 -6.48
CA GLY A 243 -32.49 -11.57 -6.48
C GLY A 243 -32.73 -12.86 -5.69
N GLY A 244 -31.97 -13.08 -4.61
CA GLY A 244 -32.11 -14.26 -3.74
C GLY A 244 -31.58 -15.57 -4.32
N LYS A 245 -30.90 -15.53 -5.48
CA LYS A 245 -30.37 -16.73 -6.16
C LYS A 245 -29.15 -17.34 -5.49
N VAL A 246 -28.61 -16.70 -4.45
CA VAL A 246 -27.43 -17.15 -3.70
C VAL A 246 -27.78 -17.13 -2.23
N GLY A 247 -27.46 -18.22 -1.53
CA GLY A 247 -27.73 -18.35 -0.10
C GLY A 247 -26.88 -17.38 0.72
N MET A 248 -27.49 -16.81 1.75
CA MET A 248 -26.83 -15.89 2.69
C MET A 248 -25.55 -16.49 3.28
N GLY A 249 -25.62 -17.73 3.77
CA GLY A 249 -24.49 -18.41 4.39
C GLY A 249 -23.26 -18.53 3.49
N LEU A 250 -23.44 -18.66 2.17
CA LEU A 250 -22.33 -18.68 1.21
C LEU A 250 -21.67 -17.30 1.11
N VAL A 251 -22.48 -16.26 0.85
CA VAL A 251 -21.97 -14.89 0.67
C VAL A 251 -21.27 -14.39 1.93
N TRP A 252 -21.87 -14.68 3.08
CA TRP A 252 -21.36 -14.36 4.40
C TRP A 252 -19.93 -14.85 4.64
N ARG A 253 -19.57 -16.02 4.07
CA ARG A 253 -18.23 -16.60 4.19
C ARG A 253 -17.26 -16.14 3.10
N LEU A 254 -17.79 -15.83 1.91
CA LEU A 254 -16.98 -15.36 0.79
C LEU A 254 -16.40 -13.96 1.02
N LEU A 255 -17.09 -13.09 1.78
CA LEU A 255 -16.56 -11.75 2.04
C LEU A 255 -15.24 -11.77 2.83
N PRO A 256 -15.15 -12.46 3.98
CA PRO A 256 -13.88 -12.72 4.67
C PRO A 256 -12.81 -13.35 3.78
N ALA A 257 -13.20 -14.26 2.87
CA ALA A 257 -12.27 -14.85 1.90
C ALA A 257 -11.68 -13.79 0.96
N MET A 258 -12.50 -12.89 0.41
CA MET A 258 -12.01 -11.82 -0.45
C MET A 258 -11.09 -10.86 0.31
N ARG A 259 -11.45 -10.47 1.54
CA ARG A 259 -10.62 -9.60 2.40
C ARG A 259 -9.26 -10.20 2.72
N THR A 260 -9.22 -11.51 2.99
CA THR A 260 -7.99 -12.20 3.41
C THR A 260 -7.03 -12.46 2.25
N ASN A 261 -7.55 -12.69 1.04
CA ASN A 261 -6.77 -13.23 -0.09
C ASN A 261 -6.59 -12.28 -1.27
N CYS A 262 -7.25 -11.12 -1.29
CA CYS A 262 -6.98 -10.11 -2.32
C CYS A 262 -5.66 -9.40 -2.05
N VAL A 263 -4.91 -9.14 -3.12
CA VAL A 263 -3.68 -8.34 -3.08
C VAL A 263 -4.00 -6.88 -3.36
N GLY A 264 -3.33 -5.97 -2.65
CA GLY A 264 -3.41 -4.54 -2.94
C GLY A 264 -2.81 -4.21 -4.32
N VAL A 265 -3.55 -3.47 -5.14
CA VAL A 265 -3.05 -3.00 -6.44
C VAL A 265 -2.13 -1.81 -6.21
N ARG A 266 -0.82 -2.04 -6.42
CA ARG A 266 0.21 -1.00 -6.36
C ARG A 266 0.92 -0.90 -7.69
N MET A 267 0.85 0.29 -8.31
CA MET A 267 1.56 0.56 -9.56
C MET A 267 3.06 0.74 -9.30
N ALA A 268 3.91 0.53 -10.32
CA ALA A 268 5.36 0.63 -10.16
C ALA A 268 5.79 2.00 -9.61
N GLU A 269 5.23 3.06 -10.19
CA GLU A 269 5.52 4.46 -9.92
C GLU A 269 4.82 5.02 -8.66
N LYS A 270 4.07 4.19 -7.93
CA LYS A 270 3.32 4.62 -6.75
C LYS A 270 3.65 3.77 -5.53
N LYS A 271 3.71 4.44 -4.37
CA LYS A 271 3.86 3.78 -3.07
C LYS A 271 2.52 3.24 -2.56
N ASP A 272 1.45 3.99 -2.83
CA ASP A 272 0.13 3.69 -2.31
C ASP A 272 -0.57 2.58 -3.09
N VAL A 273 -1.39 1.83 -2.35
CA VAL A 273 -2.34 0.87 -2.91
C VAL A 273 -3.53 1.66 -3.47
N VAL A 274 -3.79 1.54 -4.76
CA VAL A 274 -4.88 2.22 -5.46
C VAL A 274 -6.12 1.35 -5.67
N GLY A 275 -6.10 0.10 -5.21
CA GLY A 275 -7.16 -0.86 -5.47
C GLY A 275 -6.91 -2.25 -4.89
N ALA A 276 -7.70 -3.23 -5.32
CA ALA A 276 -7.59 -4.62 -4.90
C ALA A 276 -7.69 -5.56 -6.12
N ALA A 277 -6.96 -6.67 -6.09
CA ALA A 277 -7.00 -7.69 -7.11
C ALA A 277 -7.09 -9.08 -6.48
N PHE A 278 -7.87 -9.96 -7.11
CA PHE A 278 -7.91 -11.37 -6.77
C PHE A 278 -7.14 -12.16 -7.83
N ASP A 279 -5.92 -12.57 -7.47
CA ASP A 279 -5.04 -13.41 -8.29
C ASP A 279 -4.86 -14.78 -7.63
N LEU A 280 -5.09 -15.84 -8.41
CA LEU A 280 -5.24 -17.20 -7.87
C LEU A 280 -3.94 -17.75 -7.29
N LEU A 281 -2.80 -17.48 -7.93
CA LEU A 281 -1.50 -17.95 -7.44
C LEU A 281 -0.99 -17.05 -6.31
N THR A 282 -1.16 -15.74 -6.42
CA THR A 282 -0.72 -14.78 -5.40
C THR A 282 -1.41 -15.03 -4.05
N ALA A 283 -2.68 -15.46 -4.05
CA ALA A 283 -3.42 -15.83 -2.84
C ALA A 283 -2.79 -16.99 -2.03
N VAL A 284 -1.84 -17.74 -2.60
CA VAL A 284 -1.14 -18.85 -1.95
C VAL A 284 0.20 -18.40 -1.31
N ILE A 285 0.67 -17.19 -1.59
CA ILE A 285 1.98 -16.71 -1.17
C ILE A 285 1.91 -16.12 0.24
N ASN A 286 2.70 -16.65 1.16
CA ASN A 286 2.71 -16.21 2.56
C ASN A 286 3.44 -14.86 2.79
N HIS A 287 3.18 -14.31 3.98
CA HIS A 287 3.75 -13.05 4.43
C HIS A 287 5.17 -13.16 5.02
N SER A 288 6.02 -12.19 4.72
CA SER A 288 7.18 -11.80 5.52
C SER A 288 7.37 -10.27 5.54
N CYS A 289 7.82 -9.71 6.67
CA CYS A 289 8.28 -8.30 6.70
C CYS A 289 9.70 -8.14 6.11
N GLU A 290 10.39 -9.26 5.91
CA GLU A 290 11.64 -9.40 5.16
C GLU A 290 11.37 -10.32 3.96
N PRO A 291 10.55 -9.90 2.98
CA PRO A 291 10.13 -10.77 1.89
C PRO A 291 11.27 -11.00 0.90
N ASN A 292 11.21 -12.11 0.17
CA ASN A 292 12.13 -12.39 -0.93
C ASN A 292 11.54 -12.07 -2.31
N ALA A 293 10.25 -11.71 -2.37
CA ALA A 293 9.60 -11.23 -3.57
C ALA A 293 8.72 -10.01 -3.30
N PHE A 294 8.36 -9.29 -4.36
CA PHE A 294 7.37 -8.22 -4.30
C PHE A 294 6.41 -8.29 -5.48
N VAL A 295 5.23 -7.72 -5.27
CA VAL A 295 4.16 -7.60 -6.27
C VAL A 295 4.01 -6.14 -6.67
N PHE A 296 3.84 -5.91 -7.98
CA PHE A 296 3.43 -4.62 -8.53
C PHE A 296 2.62 -4.85 -9.81
N PHE A 297 1.97 -3.78 -10.27
CA PHE A 297 1.10 -3.81 -11.44
C PHE A 297 1.59 -2.86 -12.52
N GLU A 298 1.46 -3.29 -13.77
CA GLU A 298 1.57 -2.44 -14.95
C GLU A 298 0.32 -2.64 -15.81
N GLY A 299 -0.61 -1.67 -15.74
CA GLY A 299 -1.91 -1.82 -16.37
C GLY A 299 -2.75 -2.89 -15.67
N ASN A 300 -3.13 -3.94 -16.41
CA ASN A 300 -3.89 -5.08 -15.89
C ASN A 300 -3.03 -6.31 -15.58
N GLU A 301 -1.72 -6.22 -15.76
CA GLU A 301 -0.79 -7.32 -15.49
C GLU A 301 -0.19 -7.16 -14.09
N LEU A 302 -0.30 -8.23 -13.30
CA LEU A 302 0.41 -8.40 -12.04
C LEU A 302 1.78 -9.01 -12.35
N LYS A 303 2.82 -8.45 -11.75
CA LYS A 303 4.20 -8.96 -11.86
C LYS A 303 4.76 -9.25 -10.48
N VAL A 304 5.37 -10.43 -10.33
CA VAL A 304 6.09 -10.82 -9.12
C VAL A 304 7.56 -10.97 -9.43
N ARG A 305 8.40 -10.25 -8.70
CA ARG A 305 9.86 -10.25 -8.92
C ARG A 305 10.61 -10.51 -7.62
N SER A 306 11.78 -11.14 -7.72
CA SER A 306 12.65 -11.44 -6.59
C SER A 306 13.34 -10.16 -6.09
N LEU A 307 13.39 -9.99 -4.77
CA LEU A 307 14.09 -8.90 -4.07
C LEU A 307 15.53 -9.28 -3.72
N ARG A 308 15.81 -10.57 -3.64
CA ARG A 308 17.12 -11.16 -3.39
C ARG A 308 17.20 -12.50 -4.11
N GLU A 309 18.36 -13.14 -4.06
CA GLU A 309 18.48 -14.52 -4.51
C GLU A 309 17.51 -15.44 -3.75
N ILE A 310 16.85 -16.35 -4.47
CA ILE A 310 15.92 -17.36 -3.93
C ILE A 310 16.45 -18.75 -4.27
N ALA A 311 16.75 -19.55 -3.25
CA ALA A 311 17.28 -20.90 -3.47
C ALA A 311 16.20 -21.88 -3.94
N PRO A 312 16.56 -22.95 -4.68
CA PRO A 312 15.61 -24.02 -5.00
C PRO A 312 15.05 -24.65 -3.72
N GLY A 313 13.73 -24.76 -3.62
CA GLY A 313 13.02 -25.26 -2.43
C GLY A 313 12.78 -24.20 -1.37
N GLU A 314 13.21 -22.95 -1.58
CA GLU A 314 12.88 -21.84 -0.70
C GLU A 314 11.45 -21.35 -0.92
N GLU A 315 10.75 -21.04 0.18
CA GLU A 315 9.42 -20.46 0.15
C GLU A 315 9.46 -19.00 -0.33
N ILE A 316 8.65 -18.69 -1.33
CA ILE A 316 8.46 -17.35 -1.85
C ILE A 316 7.49 -16.61 -0.92
N THR A 317 7.87 -15.42 -0.49
CA THR A 317 7.10 -14.58 0.42
C THR A 317 7.01 -13.16 -0.08
N ILE A 318 5.87 -12.53 0.17
CA ILE A 318 5.62 -11.11 -0.10
C ILE A 318 5.30 -10.39 1.20
N SER A 319 5.24 -9.06 1.18
CA SER A 319 4.68 -8.31 2.31
C SER A 319 3.22 -7.98 2.07
N TYR A 320 2.40 -8.14 3.09
CA TYR A 320 0.97 -7.83 3.06
C TYR A 320 0.69 -6.42 3.58
N VAL A 321 1.66 -5.84 4.28
CA VAL A 321 1.59 -4.52 4.90
C VAL A 321 2.77 -3.68 4.42
N ASP A 322 2.65 -2.36 4.60
CA ASP A 322 3.78 -1.46 4.39
C ASP A 322 4.96 -1.87 5.28
N LYS A 323 6.13 -2.03 4.66
CA LYS A 323 7.38 -2.41 5.31
C LYS A 323 8.03 -1.23 6.03
N ASN A 324 7.66 0.00 5.71
CA ASN A 324 8.32 1.21 6.21
C ASN A 324 7.73 1.72 7.53
N ILE A 325 6.62 1.14 7.99
CA ILE A 325 6.06 1.43 9.32
C ILE A 325 6.69 0.54 10.40
N ASP A 326 6.50 0.90 11.66
CA ASP A 326 7.11 0.21 12.80
C ASP A 326 6.58 -1.22 13.00
N VAL A 327 7.39 -2.07 13.66
CA VAL A 327 7.06 -3.48 13.92
C VAL A 327 5.73 -3.70 14.66
N ALA A 328 5.38 -2.84 15.61
CA ALA A 328 4.12 -2.95 16.34
C ALA A 328 2.93 -2.55 15.47
N ALA A 329 3.06 -1.51 14.63
CA ALA A 329 2.05 -1.19 13.62
C ALA A 329 1.86 -2.33 12.61
N ARG A 330 2.96 -2.89 12.06
CA ARG A 330 2.89 -4.04 11.14
C ARG A 330 2.20 -5.25 11.79
N ARG A 331 2.59 -5.63 13.01
CA ARG A 331 1.95 -6.73 13.74
C ARG A 331 0.48 -6.45 14.04
N LYS A 332 0.13 -5.22 14.40
CA LYS A 332 -1.26 -4.83 14.65
C LYS A 332 -2.09 -4.97 13.37
N LEU A 333 -1.60 -4.49 12.23
CA LEU A 333 -2.30 -4.63 10.94
C LEU A 333 -2.46 -6.09 10.54
N LEU A 334 -1.38 -6.88 10.61
CA LEU A 334 -1.43 -8.32 10.30
C LEU A 334 -2.37 -9.09 11.22
N GLN A 335 -2.39 -8.79 12.51
CA GLN A 335 -3.32 -9.40 13.46
C GLN A 335 -4.77 -8.97 13.19
N HIS A 336 -4.97 -7.72 12.79
CA HIS A 336 -6.29 -7.15 12.53
C HIS A 336 -6.90 -7.66 11.21
N GLU A 337 -6.10 -7.78 10.16
CA GLU A 337 -6.55 -8.07 8.79
C GLU A 337 -6.31 -9.52 8.35
N HIS A 338 -5.31 -10.19 8.94
CA HIS A 338 -4.91 -11.55 8.59
C HIS A 338 -4.81 -12.50 9.80
N PHE A 339 -5.17 -12.04 11.00
CA PHE A 339 -5.35 -12.88 12.20
C PHE A 339 -4.13 -13.66 12.68
N PHE A 340 -2.92 -13.24 12.30
CA PHE A 340 -1.68 -13.84 12.79
C PHE A 340 -0.68 -12.79 13.28
N GLU A 341 0.22 -13.23 14.16
CA GLU A 341 1.35 -12.43 14.61
C GLU A 341 2.62 -12.77 13.80
N CYS A 342 3.19 -11.79 13.09
CA CYS A 342 4.42 -12.01 12.34
C CYS A 342 5.65 -12.11 13.26
N ARG A 343 6.38 -13.21 13.12
CA ARG A 343 7.60 -13.55 13.88
C ARG A 343 8.84 -13.69 13.01
N CYS A 344 8.84 -13.14 11.79
CA CYS A 344 10.00 -13.17 10.89
C CYS A 344 11.25 -12.50 11.52
N ILE A 345 12.43 -12.75 10.94
CA ILE A 345 13.71 -12.27 11.47
C ILE A 345 13.72 -10.75 11.70
N ARG A 346 13.18 -9.97 10.75
CA ARG A 346 13.09 -8.52 10.84
C ARG A 346 12.24 -8.07 12.03
N CYS A 347 11.05 -8.62 12.20
CA CYS A 347 10.19 -8.29 13.34
C CYS A 347 10.86 -8.61 14.68
N ARG A 348 11.62 -9.72 14.76
CA ARG A 348 12.37 -10.05 15.99
C ARG A 348 13.49 -9.06 16.24
N ASN A 349 14.25 -8.69 15.21
CA ASN A 349 15.39 -7.79 15.33
C ASN A 349 14.94 -6.36 15.69
N GLU A 350 13.97 -5.80 14.97
CA GLU A 350 13.43 -4.47 15.27
C GLU A 350 12.82 -4.40 16.68
N HIS A 351 12.07 -5.43 17.09
CA HIS A 351 11.51 -5.46 18.45
C HIS A 351 12.63 -5.52 19.52
N LYS A 352 13.65 -6.37 19.32
CA LYS A 352 14.81 -6.45 20.23
C LYS A 352 15.54 -5.11 20.32
N GLU A 353 15.73 -4.45 19.17
CA GLU A 353 16.36 -3.13 19.09
C GLU A 353 15.57 -2.08 19.86
N HIS A 354 14.25 -1.97 19.62
CA HIS A 354 13.37 -1.05 20.35
C HIS A 354 13.48 -1.27 21.87
N VAL A 355 13.44 -2.51 22.33
CA VAL A 355 13.59 -2.85 23.76
C VAL A 355 14.98 -2.44 24.28
N SER A 356 16.04 -2.68 23.50
CA SER A 356 17.41 -2.34 23.92
C SER A 356 17.63 -0.83 24.06
N LEU A 357 17.01 -0.02 23.20
CA LEU A 357 17.11 1.44 23.21
C LEU A 357 16.40 2.07 24.42
N LEU A 358 15.41 1.38 24.99
CA LEU A 358 14.61 1.87 26.12
C LEU A 358 15.26 1.63 27.51
N LYS A 359 16.35 0.83 27.61
CA LYS A 359 17.06 0.48 28.86
C LYS A 359 16.10 0.09 30.02
N THR A 360 16.44 0.39 31.29
CA THR A 360 15.66 0.01 32.51
C THR A 360 14.24 0.56 32.57
N SER A 361 13.85 1.48 31.68
CA SER A 361 12.46 1.91 31.50
C SER A 361 11.74 0.92 30.59
N LYS A 362 11.03 -0.04 31.19
CA LYS A 362 10.27 -1.10 30.49
C LYS A 362 9.09 -0.60 29.64
N ASN A 363 8.96 0.69 29.34
CA ASN A 363 7.73 1.22 28.77
C ASN A 363 7.77 1.37 27.23
N ILE A 364 7.76 0.24 26.54
CA ILE A 364 7.57 0.17 25.07
C ILE A 364 6.25 0.84 24.62
N ALA A 365 5.26 0.97 25.52
CA ALA A 365 4.02 1.66 25.20
C ALA A 365 4.21 3.17 25.01
N ALA A 366 5.18 3.79 25.69
CA ALA A 366 5.52 5.20 25.48
C ALA A 366 6.10 5.42 24.07
N LEU A 367 6.99 4.52 23.61
CA LEU A 367 7.50 4.53 22.24
C LEU A 367 6.35 4.39 21.24
N HIS A 368 5.48 3.39 21.41
CA HIS A 368 4.34 3.18 20.52
C HIS A 368 3.38 4.37 20.50
N LEU A 369 3.18 5.05 21.63
CA LEU A 369 2.36 6.26 21.69
C LEU A 369 3.01 7.39 20.90
N ALA A 370 4.30 7.65 21.09
CA ALA A 370 5.03 8.67 20.33
C ALA A 370 5.01 8.39 18.82
N GLN A 371 5.21 7.14 18.40
CA GLN A 371 5.13 6.73 17.00
C GLN A 371 3.75 7.04 16.39
N ARG A 372 2.66 6.72 17.10
CA ARG A 372 1.30 7.04 16.62
C ARG A 372 1.06 8.54 16.56
N SER A 373 1.49 9.30 17.57
CA SER A 373 1.34 10.75 17.58
C SER A 373 2.07 11.41 16.42
N LEU A 374 3.29 10.97 16.09
CA LEU A 374 4.05 11.45 14.93
C LEU A 374 3.34 11.14 13.61
N ILE A 375 2.78 9.93 13.44
CA ILE A 375 2.00 9.58 12.23
C ILE A 375 0.77 10.49 12.11
N THR A 376 0.02 10.68 13.19
CA THR A 376 -1.17 11.55 13.19
C THR A 376 -0.80 13.00 12.88
N LEU A 377 0.27 13.51 13.47
CA LEU A 377 0.78 14.86 13.22
C LEU A 377 1.05 15.08 11.73
N MET A 378 1.79 14.17 11.11
CA MET A 378 2.13 14.27 9.68
C MET A 378 0.88 14.16 8.79
N LYS A 379 -0.03 13.23 9.10
CA LYS A 379 -1.29 13.10 8.35
C LYS A 379 -2.10 14.39 8.39
N ASN A 380 -2.18 15.04 9.55
CA ASN A 380 -2.90 16.30 9.70
C ASN A 380 -2.21 17.45 8.95
N ALA A 381 -0.87 17.52 8.97
CA ALA A 381 -0.10 18.53 8.22
C ALA A 381 -0.30 18.38 6.71
N VAL A 382 -0.16 17.15 6.18
CA VAL A 382 -0.41 16.87 4.75
C VAL A 382 -1.85 17.17 4.38
N TRP A 383 -2.82 16.81 5.23
CA TRP A 383 -4.23 17.11 4.97
C TRP A 383 -4.49 18.61 4.94
N ALA A 384 -3.95 19.38 5.89
CA ALA A 384 -4.11 20.83 5.96
C ALA A 384 -3.49 21.54 4.75
N ALA A 385 -2.33 21.09 4.27
CA ALA A 385 -1.71 21.61 3.05
C ALA A 385 -2.60 21.41 1.81
N ASN A 386 -3.36 20.31 1.76
CA ASN A 386 -4.32 20.04 0.69
C ASN A 386 -5.69 20.74 0.88
N HIS A 387 -5.97 21.27 2.08
CA HIS A 387 -7.24 21.92 2.42
C HIS A 387 -7.00 23.24 3.20
N PRO A 388 -6.44 24.27 2.55
CA PRO A 388 -6.05 25.50 3.23
C PRO A 388 -7.21 26.16 3.98
N GLY A 389 -6.95 26.64 5.19
CA GLY A 389 -7.90 27.32 6.07
C GLY A 389 -8.79 26.39 6.90
N MET A 390 -8.88 25.10 6.58
CA MET A 390 -9.73 24.17 7.35
C MET A 390 -9.09 23.73 8.67
N ASN A 391 -7.76 23.72 8.76
CA ASN A 391 -7.05 23.28 9.97
C ASN A 391 -5.75 24.08 10.15
N ALA A 392 -5.89 25.39 10.31
CA ALA A 392 -4.80 26.37 10.32
C ALA A 392 -3.66 26.06 11.30
N GLN A 393 -3.94 25.38 12.42
CA GLN A 393 -2.92 24.95 13.39
C GLN A 393 -1.88 23.97 12.82
N PHE A 394 -2.18 23.30 11.70
CA PHE A 394 -1.26 22.38 11.03
C PHE A 394 -0.67 22.95 9.72
N GLU A 395 -0.89 24.22 9.42
CA GLU A 395 -0.35 24.89 8.22
C GLU A 395 1.03 25.51 8.46
N ASP A 396 1.33 25.89 9.70
CA ASP A 396 2.65 26.40 10.06
C ASP A 396 3.66 25.27 10.29
N LEU A 397 4.53 25.06 9.29
CA LEU A 397 5.55 24.01 9.32
C LEU A 397 6.57 24.16 10.45
N ALA A 398 6.84 25.39 10.93
CA ALA A 398 7.72 25.60 12.06
C ALA A 398 7.10 25.05 13.35
N THR A 399 5.79 25.23 13.53
CA THR A 399 5.01 24.61 14.60
C THR A 399 4.98 23.10 14.47
N ILE A 400 4.78 22.55 13.27
CA ILE A 400 4.83 21.10 13.05
C ILE A 400 6.20 20.52 13.45
N GLU A 401 7.28 21.17 13.04
CA GLU A 401 8.64 20.74 13.36
C GLU A 401 8.95 20.84 14.86
N ALA A 402 8.42 21.86 15.55
CA ALA A 402 8.48 21.96 16.99
C ALA A 402 7.73 20.80 17.68
N GLN A 403 6.52 20.46 17.21
CA GLN A 403 5.75 19.32 17.73
C GLN A 403 6.44 17.98 17.46
N LEU A 404 7.05 17.82 16.28
CA LEU A 404 7.87 16.65 15.96
C LEU A 404 9.03 16.50 16.95
N ARG A 405 9.76 17.60 17.22
CA ARG A 405 10.83 17.61 18.23
C ARG A 405 10.32 17.22 19.61
N ILE A 406 9.19 17.77 20.05
CA ILE A 406 8.55 17.42 21.32
C ILE A 406 8.27 15.92 21.40
N HIS A 407 7.63 15.34 20.38
CA HIS A 407 7.30 13.91 20.36
C HIS A 407 8.53 12.99 20.30
N THR A 408 9.61 13.45 19.67
CA THR A 408 10.88 12.69 19.62
C THR A 408 11.73 12.86 20.88
N SER A 409 11.54 13.96 21.63
CA SER A 409 12.30 14.23 22.84
C SER A 409 11.89 13.28 23.96
N ASN A 410 12.88 12.76 24.69
CA ASN A 410 12.70 12.00 25.93
C ASN A 410 12.08 10.59 25.82
N VAL A 411 11.91 10.03 24.61
CA VAL A 411 11.42 8.65 24.45
C VAL A 411 12.51 7.62 24.78
N PHE A 412 13.75 7.89 24.38
CA PHE A 412 14.90 7.05 24.68
C PHE A 412 15.73 7.63 25.82
N THR A 413 16.28 6.76 26.69
CA THR A 413 17.03 7.21 27.86
C THR A 413 18.39 7.77 27.44
N ASN A 414 18.67 9.03 27.77
CA ASN A 414 19.95 9.71 27.51
C ASN A 414 20.43 9.62 26.05
N SER A 415 19.50 9.54 25.09
CA SER A 415 19.81 9.48 23.66
C SER A 415 18.68 10.12 22.85
N GLU A 416 19.06 10.71 21.71
CA GLU A 416 18.09 11.20 20.73
C GLU A 416 17.36 10.04 20.04
N TRP A 417 16.21 10.35 19.43
CA TRP A 417 15.50 9.39 18.60
C TRP A 417 16.38 8.93 17.44
N PRO A 418 16.75 7.63 17.35
CA PRO A 418 17.65 7.18 16.29
C PRO A 418 17.03 7.40 14.91
N GLY A 419 17.81 7.97 13.99
CA GLY A 419 17.32 8.47 12.70
C GLY A 419 16.57 7.45 11.85
N HIS A 420 16.89 6.16 12.01
CA HIS A 420 16.34 5.03 11.27
C HIS A 420 15.12 4.36 11.91
N ILE A 421 14.70 4.80 13.10
CA ILE A 421 13.52 4.27 13.79
C ILE A 421 12.26 4.96 13.26
N ALA A 422 11.36 4.18 12.69
CA ALA A 422 10.06 4.65 12.20
C ALA A 422 9.23 5.29 13.33
N PRO A 423 8.45 6.36 13.05
CA PRO A 423 8.16 6.92 11.73
C PRO A 423 9.08 8.08 11.30
N LEU A 424 10.16 8.38 12.04
CA LEU A 424 10.95 9.60 11.84
C LEU A 424 11.48 9.80 10.40
N PRO A 425 12.03 8.78 9.70
CA PRO A 425 12.38 8.88 8.28
C PRO A 425 11.24 9.44 7.41
N MET A 426 10.05 8.86 7.55
CA MET A 426 8.86 9.23 6.78
C MET A 426 8.33 10.61 7.18
N SER A 427 8.33 10.95 8.48
CA SER A 427 7.96 12.29 8.93
C SER A 427 8.84 13.39 8.33
N ARG A 428 10.15 13.14 8.23
CA ARG A 428 11.09 14.07 7.58
C ARG A 428 10.82 14.21 6.08
N MET A 429 10.53 13.11 5.38
CA MET A 429 10.18 13.17 3.95
C MET A 429 8.88 13.95 3.70
N TYR A 430 7.86 13.78 4.56
CA TYR A 430 6.63 14.57 4.45
C TYR A 430 6.86 16.05 4.70
N LEU A 431 7.62 16.41 5.75
CA LEU A 431 7.99 17.80 5.97
C LEU A 431 8.82 18.37 4.81
N ALA A 432 9.72 17.59 4.23
CA ALA A 432 10.50 18.01 3.08
C ALA A 432 9.63 18.38 1.88
N ALA A 433 8.63 17.54 1.56
CA ALA A 433 7.66 17.83 0.52
C ALA A 433 6.87 19.11 0.82
N LEU A 434 6.36 19.27 2.04
CA LEU A 434 5.63 20.46 2.45
C LEU A 434 6.46 21.75 2.40
N TYR A 435 7.75 21.68 2.77
CA TYR A 435 8.65 22.82 2.63
C TYR A 435 8.93 23.15 1.17
N LEU A 436 9.07 22.12 0.31
CA LEU A 436 9.26 22.32 -1.13
C LEU A 436 8.05 23.00 -1.76
N ASP A 437 6.82 22.61 -1.36
CA ASP A 437 5.57 23.25 -1.81
C ASP A 437 5.46 24.73 -1.39
N GLN A 438 6.13 25.13 -0.30
CA GLN A 438 6.28 26.52 0.12
C GLN A 438 7.51 27.22 -0.49
N GLU A 439 8.14 26.63 -1.51
CA GLU A 439 9.36 27.12 -2.16
C GLU A 439 10.56 27.30 -1.21
N LYS A 440 10.56 26.60 -0.06
CA LYS A 440 11.62 26.64 0.95
C LYS A 440 12.61 25.49 0.75
N LEU A 441 13.50 25.67 -0.22
CA LEU A 441 14.42 24.62 -0.66
C LEU A 441 15.41 24.12 0.42
N VAL A 442 16.01 25.02 1.19
CA VAL A 442 17.05 24.66 2.19
C VAL A 442 16.54 23.65 3.24
N PRO A 443 15.43 23.91 3.97
CA PRO A 443 14.89 22.93 4.90
C PRO A 443 14.36 21.69 4.19
N ALA A 444 13.77 21.82 2.99
CA ALA A 444 13.31 20.68 2.21
C ALA A 444 14.46 19.70 1.90
N LEU A 445 15.58 20.20 1.37
CA LEU A 445 16.73 19.39 1.00
C LEU A 445 17.34 18.70 2.22
N ARG A 446 17.53 19.44 3.32
CA ARG A 446 18.08 18.88 4.56
C ARG A 446 17.20 17.75 5.10
N LEU A 447 15.90 17.97 5.19
CA LEU A 447 14.95 16.98 5.70
C LEU A 447 14.81 15.78 4.77
N ALA A 448 14.85 15.98 3.45
CA ALA A 448 14.79 14.90 2.48
C ALA A 448 16.01 13.98 2.59
N LEU A 449 17.22 14.54 2.67
CA LEU A 449 18.46 13.78 2.87
C LEU A 449 18.42 13.01 4.18
N GLN A 450 18.02 13.67 5.27
CA GLN A 450 17.89 13.03 6.58
C GLN A 450 16.84 11.91 6.58
N GLY A 451 15.67 12.15 5.99
CA GLY A 451 14.56 11.20 5.96
C GLY A 451 14.89 9.97 5.14
N LYS A 452 15.40 10.17 3.93
CA LYS A 452 15.68 9.09 2.98
C LYS A 452 16.91 8.26 3.38
N LEU A 453 18.05 8.90 3.62
CA LEU A 453 19.32 8.17 3.75
C LEU A 453 19.50 7.47 5.10
N MET A 454 18.86 7.99 6.15
CA MET A 454 18.80 7.31 7.44
C MET A 454 17.70 6.24 7.50
N SER A 455 16.92 6.00 6.43
CA SER A 455 15.93 4.92 6.42
C SER A 455 16.61 3.55 6.33
N ARG A 456 15.96 2.52 6.88
CA ARG A 456 16.51 1.15 6.90
C ARG A 456 16.47 0.47 5.54
N CYS A 457 15.44 0.76 4.74
CA CYS A 457 15.24 0.11 3.47
C CYS A 457 16.11 0.82 2.43
N LYS A 458 17.17 0.13 1.95
CA LYS A 458 18.13 0.65 0.95
C LYS A 458 18.09 -0.07 -0.40
N SER A 459 17.05 -0.85 -0.67
CA SER A 459 16.88 -1.57 -1.94
C SER A 459 15.41 -1.89 -2.24
N GLY A 460 15.14 -2.35 -3.45
CA GLY A 460 13.82 -2.76 -3.92
C GLY A 460 12.91 -1.58 -4.29
N PRO A 461 11.62 -1.88 -4.54
CA PRO A 461 10.67 -0.91 -5.11
C PRO A 461 10.44 0.32 -4.20
N ASP A 462 10.39 0.10 -2.88
CA ASP A 462 10.14 1.19 -1.93
C ASP A 462 11.35 2.14 -1.86
N TRP A 463 12.58 1.61 -1.98
CA TRP A 463 13.78 2.42 -2.10
C TRP A 463 13.75 3.29 -3.35
N VAL A 464 13.43 2.71 -4.52
CA VAL A 464 13.35 3.46 -5.79
C VAL A 464 12.33 4.60 -5.67
N ASN A 465 11.12 4.30 -5.23
CA ASN A 465 10.05 5.29 -5.11
C ASN A 465 10.39 6.40 -4.10
N GLU A 466 10.98 6.05 -2.96
CA GLU A 466 11.42 7.05 -1.97
C GLU A 466 12.64 7.85 -2.42
N MET A 467 13.56 7.24 -3.18
CA MET A 467 14.67 7.97 -3.75
C MET A 467 14.18 8.95 -4.82
N MET A 468 13.14 8.60 -5.58
CA MET A 468 12.52 9.54 -6.52
C MET A 468 11.91 10.75 -5.82
N ASP A 469 11.35 10.60 -4.61
CA ASP A 469 10.95 11.75 -3.80
C ASP A 469 12.16 12.62 -3.41
N LEU A 470 13.26 12.02 -2.95
CA LEU A 470 14.50 12.78 -2.70
C LEU A 470 15.02 13.45 -3.97
N MET A 471 14.94 12.77 -5.12
CA MET A 471 15.34 13.30 -6.41
C MET A 471 14.51 14.52 -6.80
N SER A 472 13.22 14.57 -6.48
CA SER A 472 12.40 15.75 -6.75
C SER A 472 12.98 17.01 -6.07
N VAL A 473 13.51 16.87 -4.85
CA VAL A 473 14.15 17.97 -4.11
C VAL A 473 15.56 18.26 -4.65
N LEU A 474 16.34 17.21 -4.92
CA LEU A 474 17.71 17.35 -5.46
C LEU A 474 17.71 17.96 -6.86
N ILE A 475 16.75 17.66 -7.72
CA ILE A 475 16.63 18.26 -9.05
C ILE A 475 16.38 19.77 -8.91
N VAL A 476 15.54 20.20 -7.96
CA VAL A 476 15.36 21.64 -7.69
C VAL A 476 16.68 22.25 -7.19
N ALA A 477 17.39 21.58 -6.29
CA ALA A 477 18.70 22.01 -5.79
C ALA A 477 19.81 22.05 -6.86
N GLY A 478 19.79 21.12 -7.82
CA GLY A 478 20.73 21.08 -8.93
C GLY A 478 20.48 22.18 -9.98
N ASN A 479 19.28 22.77 -10.00
CA ASN A 479 18.93 23.87 -10.90
C ASN A 479 19.05 25.25 -10.23
N ILE A 480 19.64 25.35 -9.03
CA ILE A 480 19.95 26.65 -8.42
C ILE A 480 20.88 27.43 -9.38
N PRO A 481 20.58 28.71 -9.69
CA PRO A 481 21.44 29.52 -10.53
C PRO A 481 22.86 29.67 -9.94
N PRO A 482 23.93 29.69 -10.76
CA PRO A 482 25.30 29.81 -10.26
C PRO A 482 25.58 31.07 -9.43
N ASP A 483 24.83 32.14 -9.67
CA ASP A 483 24.91 33.43 -8.97
C ASP A 483 24.00 33.52 -7.73
N SER A 484 23.30 32.43 -7.39
CA SER A 484 22.41 32.39 -6.23
C SER A 484 23.15 32.69 -4.92
N PRO A 485 22.58 33.51 -4.02
CA PRO A 485 23.17 33.79 -2.71
C PRO A 485 23.24 32.53 -1.82
N LEU A 486 22.50 31.46 -2.15
CA LEU A 486 22.58 30.19 -1.42
C LEU A 486 23.98 29.59 -1.45
N TYR A 487 24.70 29.69 -2.56
CA TYR A 487 26.08 29.20 -2.66
C TYR A 487 27.10 30.04 -1.89
N GLN A 488 26.70 31.25 -1.47
CA GLN A 488 27.49 32.12 -0.60
C GLN A 488 27.11 31.96 0.89
N ALA A 489 26.04 31.22 1.20
CA ALA A 489 25.60 30.99 2.56
C ALA A 489 26.57 30.07 3.29
N GLU A 490 26.90 30.41 4.54
CA GLU A 490 27.87 29.67 5.34
C GLU A 490 27.48 28.18 5.47
N GLY A 491 28.40 27.31 5.06
CA GLY A 491 28.25 25.86 5.15
C GLY A 491 27.34 25.21 4.12
N PHE A 492 26.64 25.96 3.26
CA PHE A 492 25.83 25.36 2.19
C PHE A 492 26.72 24.68 1.14
N PRO A 493 26.34 23.50 0.60
CA PRO A 493 27.15 22.79 -0.39
C PRO A 493 27.36 23.62 -1.66
N THR A 494 28.50 23.42 -2.33
CA THR A 494 28.81 24.12 -3.58
C THR A 494 27.93 23.62 -4.73
N MET A 495 27.91 24.36 -5.84
CA MET A 495 27.21 23.93 -7.06
C MET A 495 27.70 22.57 -7.55
N ASP A 496 29.02 22.36 -7.55
CA ASP A 496 29.61 21.10 -7.97
C ASP A 496 29.21 19.95 -7.03
N ASP A 497 29.12 20.21 -5.72
CA ASP A 497 28.64 19.21 -4.75
C ASP A 497 27.18 18.82 -5.00
N THR A 498 26.29 19.80 -5.20
CA THR A 498 24.88 19.53 -5.44
C THR A 498 24.68 18.80 -6.77
N HIS A 499 25.43 19.16 -7.80
CA HIS A 499 25.43 18.46 -9.09
C HIS A 499 25.94 17.03 -8.96
N ALA A 500 27.11 16.81 -8.37
CA ALA A 500 27.70 15.49 -8.22
C ALA A 500 26.74 14.52 -7.50
N VAL A 501 26.15 14.96 -6.38
CA VAL A 501 25.16 14.17 -5.63
C VAL A 501 23.91 13.90 -6.46
N THR A 502 23.37 14.91 -7.16
CA THR A 502 22.18 14.76 -7.99
C THR A 502 22.39 13.70 -9.08
N TYR A 503 23.51 13.77 -9.82
CA TYR A 503 23.80 12.80 -10.88
C TYR A 503 24.14 11.40 -10.33
N GLY A 504 24.86 11.33 -9.20
CA GLY A 504 25.20 10.05 -8.56
C GLY A 504 23.98 9.33 -8.02
N TYR A 505 23.07 10.06 -7.35
CA TYR A 505 21.85 9.46 -6.82
C TYR A 505 20.90 9.05 -7.93
N LEU A 506 20.81 9.84 -9.00
CA LEU A 506 19.99 9.47 -10.15
C LEU A 506 20.54 8.22 -10.88
N HIS A 507 21.86 8.06 -10.94
CA HIS A 507 22.50 6.83 -11.43
C HIS A 507 22.09 5.62 -10.60
N GLU A 508 22.18 5.72 -9.27
CA GLU A 508 21.78 4.64 -8.36
C GLU A 508 20.30 4.29 -8.52
N VAL A 509 19.42 5.29 -8.67
CA VAL A 509 17.99 5.07 -8.86
C VAL A 509 17.68 4.37 -10.18
N CYS A 510 18.32 4.75 -11.29
CA CYS A 510 18.12 4.06 -12.58
C CYS A 510 18.59 2.59 -12.49
N LYS A 511 19.72 2.32 -11.83
CA LYS A 511 20.21 0.96 -11.59
C LYS A 511 19.23 0.13 -10.76
N GLU A 512 18.79 0.66 -9.63
CA GLU A 512 17.91 -0.08 -8.72
C GLU A 512 16.49 -0.22 -9.29
N ALA A 513 16.00 0.74 -10.07
CA ALA A 513 14.75 0.60 -10.83
C ALA A 513 14.82 -0.57 -11.83
N GLY A 514 15.95 -0.71 -12.54
CA GLY A 514 16.21 -1.83 -13.43
C GLY A 514 16.21 -3.19 -12.72
N THR A 515 16.75 -3.24 -11.50
CA THR A 515 16.74 -4.45 -10.67
C THR A 515 15.34 -4.74 -10.13
N ALA A 516 14.71 -3.77 -9.48
CA ALA A 516 13.40 -3.91 -8.84
C ALA A 516 12.32 -4.20 -9.87
N PHE A 517 12.06 -3.29 -10.81
CA PHE A 517 10.91 -3.37 -11.73
C PHE A 517 11.23 -4.05 -13.07
N GLY A 518 12.52 -4.20 -13.41
CA GLY A 518 12.97 -4.71 -14.69
C GLY A 518 13.22 -3.61 -15.72
N GLY A 519 14.21 -3.80 -16.60
CA GLY A 519 14.57 -2.84 -17.65
C GLY A 519 13.48 -2.61 -18.72
N ASP A 520 12.54 -3.54 -18.86
CA ASP A 520 11.42 -3.44 -19.79
C ASP A 520 10.21 -2.69 -19.23
N SER A 521 10.15 -2.49 -17.91
CA SER A 521 9.08 -1.72 -17.25
C SER A 521 9.03 -0.28 -17.75
N LYS A 522 7.80 0.26 -17.86
CA LYS A 522 7.55 1.65 -18.25
C LYS A 522 8.19 2.63 -17.26
N TYR A 523 8.11 2.33 -15.97
CA TYR A 523 8.64 3.20 -14.93
C TYR A 523 10.16 3.27 -14.96
N THR A 524 10.83 2.11 -15.07
CA THR A 524 12.29 2.04 -15.23
C THR A 524 12.76 2.83 -16.45
N LYS A 525 12.12 2.62 -17.60
CA LYS A 525 12.46 3.35 -18.83
C LYS A 525 12.35 4.85 -18.63
N ALA A 526 11.26 5.33 -18.03
CA ALA A 526 11.08 6.75 -17.78
C ALA A 526 12.13 7.34 -16.83
N ILE A 527 12.48 6.63 -15.75
CA ILE A 527 13.57 7.05 -14.85
C ILE A 527 14.88 7.17 -15.62
N CYS A 528 15.23 6.16 -16.41
CA CYS A 528 16.49 6.14 -17.14
C CYS A 528 16.51 7.13 -18.33
N ASP A 529 15.36 7.42 -18.95
CA ASP A 529 15.21 8.48 -19.96
C ASP A 529 15.38 9.87 -19.34
N MET A 530 14.78 10.11 -18.16
CA MET A 530 14.98 11.34 -17.39
C MET A 530 16.46 11.51 -17.01
N PHE A 531 17.10 10.43 -16.57
CA PHE A 531 18.53 10.41 -16.27
C PHE A 531 19.39 10.74 -17.49
N ALA A 532 19.14 10.10 -18.63
CA ALA A 532 19.85 10.38 -19.87
C ALA A 532 19.68 11.84 -20.31
N GLY A 533 18.47 12.40 -20.20
CA GLY A 533 18.18 13.79 -20.53
C GLY A 533 18.89 14.80 -19.63
N LEU A 534 18.99 14.53 -18.32
CA LEU A 534 19.74 15.36 -17.38
C LEU A 534 21.26 15.23 -17.62
N LEU A 535 21.77 14.03 -17.84
CA LEU A 535 23.19 13.80 -18.13
C LEU A 535 23.66 14.44 -19.43
N ALA A 536 22.80 14.55 -20.45
CA ALA A 536 23.14 15.22 -21.70
C ALA A 536 23.56 16.68 -21.51
N LYS A 537 23.19 17.29 -20.37
CA LYS A 537 23.56 18.67 -20.00
C LYS A 537 24.86 18.76 -19.19
N LYS A 538 25.44 17.65 -18.71
CA LYS A 538 26.70 17.65 -17.95
C LYS A 538 27.91 17.62 -18.91
N PRO A 539 28.82 18.61 -18.87
CA PRO A 539 29.97 18.68 -19.77
C PRO A 539 31.13 17.73 -19.40
N ASP A 540 31.24 17.31 -18.14
CA ASP A 540 32.45 16.65 -17.58
C ASP A 540 32.29 15.13 -17.30
N ALA A 541 32.99 14.64 -16.27
CA ALA A 541 33.03 13.26 -15.81
C ALA A 541 31.62 12.70 -15.58
N ARG A 542 31.38 11.49 -16.10
CA ARG A 542 30.05 10.88 -16.10
C ARG A 542 29.95 9.75 -15.07
N PRO A 543 28.76 9.48 -14.53
CA PRO A 543 28.51 8.26 -13.77
C PRO A 543 29.06 7.02 -14.47
N GLY A 544 29.84 6.21 -13.74
CA GLY A 544 30.59 5.07 -14.26
C GLY A 544 32.07 5.33 -14.58
N SER A 545 32.53 6.58 -14.56
CA SER A 545 33.96 6.93 -14.63
C SER A 545 34.62 6.98 -13.25
N LYS A 546 35.93 6.76 -13.17
CA LYS A 546 36.68 6.86 -11.90
C LYS A 546 36.71 8.29 -11.38
N GLU A 547 36.84 9.24 -12.30
CA GLU A 547 36.89 10.67 -12.04
C GLU A 547 35.58 11.12 -11.39
N PHE A 548 34.43 10.71 -11.93
CA PHE A 548 33.14 11.01 -11.34
C PHE A 548 32.92 10.32 -9.99
N ALA A 549 33.43 9.10 -9.82
CA ALA A 549 33.30 8.41 -8.54
C ALA A 549 33.96 9.19 -7.38
N VAL A 550 35.13 9.79 -7.63
CA VAL A 550 35.82 10.67 -6.66
C VAL A 550 35.05 11.96 -6.44
N GLU A 551 34.61 12.63 -7.52
CA GLU A 551 33.79 13.86 -7.46
C GLU A 551 32.53 13.63 -6.61
N PHE A 552 31.83 12.53 -6.86
CA PHE A 552 30.64 12.15 -6.13
C PHE A 552 30.92 11.83 -4.66
N GLU A 553 31.96 11.06 -4.35
CA GLU A 553 32.28 10.66 -2.98
C GLU A 553 32.59 11.88 -2.11
N GLU A 554 33.42 12.79 -2.61
CA GLU A 554 33.77 14.03 -1.91
C GLU A 554 32.59 15.00 -1.80
N GLY A 555 31.82 15.18 -2.88
CA GLY A 555 30.65 16.04 -2.90
C GLY A 555 29.55 15.54 -1.98
N GLN A 556 29.28 14.23 -2.01
CA GLN A 556 28.35 13.58 -1.09
C GLN A 556 28.78 13.80 0.36
N LYS A 557 30.06 13.58 0.69
CA LYS A 557 30.55 13.78 2.06
C LYS A 557 30.25 15.18 2.60
N ARG A 558 30.47 16.22 1.78
CA ARG A 558 30.14 17.62 2.15
C ARG A 558 28.63 17.84 2.31
N VAL A 559 27.83 17.32 1.38
CA VAL A 559 26.36 17.42 1.44
C VAL A 559 25.78 16.71 2.66
N LEU A 560 26.27 15.51 2.98
CA LEU A 560 25.83 14.74 4.14
C LEU A 560 26.22 15.44 5.44
N ALA A 561 27.45 15.92 5.56
CA ALA A 561 27.91 16.67 6.72
C ALA A 561 27.03 17.92 6.97
N TRP A 562 26.73 18.69 5.91
CA TRP A 562 25.83 19.84 5.99
C TRP A 562 24.40 19.46 6.39
N ALA A 563 23.90 18.31 5.93
CA ALA A 563 22.58 17.82 6.27
C ALA A 563 22.51 17.18 7.66
N GLY A 564 23.63 17.01 8.36
CA GLY A 564 23.70 16.28 9.64
C GLY A 564 23.44 14.78 9.47
N VAL A 565 23.86 14.21 8.34
CA VAL A 565 23.77 12.78 8.03
C VAL A 565 25.18 12.18 8.11
N LEU A 566 25.34 11.07 8.83
CA LEU A 566 26.63 10.38 8.91
C LEU A 566 27.01 9.80 7.55
N GLU A 567 28.30 9.82 7.22
CA GLU A 567 28.84 9.36 5.93
C GLU A 567 28.46 7.90 5.61
N GLU A 568 28.34 7.04 6.62
CA GLU A 568 27.90 5.64 6.49
C GLU A 568 26.46 5.47 5.96
N PHE A 569 25.63 6.51 6.08
CA PHE A 569 24.28 6.50 5.52
C PHE A 569 24.24 6.89 4.05
N GLY A 570 25.35 7.40 3.49
CA GLY A 570 25.50 7.71 2.08
C GLY A 570 25.39 6.49 1.16
N ILE A 571 25.42 6.76 -0.13
CA ILE A 571 25.38 5.77 -1.20
C ILE A 571 26.80 5.56 -1.71
N THR A 572 27.16 4.31 -1.99
CA THR A 572 28.39 3.99 -2.71
C THR A 572 28.00 3.61 -4.14
N LEU A 573 28.48 4.35 -5.13
CA LEU A 573 28.28 3.96 -6.53
C LEU A 573 29.08 2.67 -6.78
N GLY A 574 28.38 1.61 -7.17
CA GLY A 574 29.05 0.38 -7.60
C GLY A 574 29.99 0.68 -8.77
N ARG A 575 31.19 0.10 -8.76
CA ARG A 575 32.16 0.22 -9.86
C ARG A 575 31.65 -0.41 -11.14
#